data_AF-A0A6J4KMX7-F1
#
_entry.id   AF-A0A6J4KMX7-F1
#
_cell.length_a   1.000
_cell.length_b   1.000
_cell.length_c   1.000
_cell.angle_alpha   90.00
_cell.angle_beta   90.00
_cell.angle_gamma   90.00
#
_symmetry.space_group_name_H-M   'P 1'
#
loop_
_entity.id
_entity.type
_entity.pdbx_description
1 polymer ?
#
loop_
_entity_poly.entity_id
_entity_poly.type
_entity_poly.pdbx_seq_one_letter_code
_entity_poly.pdbx_strand_id
1 'polypeptide(L)'
;MPTPKRITPWLTLTTAQGNAVQIGGLLGAAILAWYAGREGPRGTRLMVASRLLAYFTEHAFSHWLVGRAFGIRFTGYGLHGTSHPGSYPPGARWVFSHLPLLSARVDPASLGAASPAARAAMYSAGTVGTVIPSVAIPGYCWMRGVPRARGFFIGANLWSVPLLLSESLRPGGDLRRAWRALRK
;
A
#
# COMPACT_ATOMS: atom_id res chain seq x y z
N MET A 1 6.84 24.31 -13.23
CA MET A 1 6.58 23.37 -12.11
C MET A 1 7.90 22.69 -11.77
N PRO A 2 8.31 22.61 -10.48
CA PRO A 2 9.54 21.93 -10.13
C PRO A 2 9.42 20.45 -10.51
N THR A 3 10.44 19.94 -11.19
CA THR A 3 10.56 18.53 -11.58
C THR A 3 10.45 17.66 -10.33
N PRO A 4 9.57 16.64 -10.28
CA PRO A 4 9.49 15.77 -9.11
C PRO A 4 10.87 15.17 -8.84
N LYS A 5 11.44 15.45 -7.67
CA LYS A 5 12.75 14.90 -7.27
C LYS A 5 12.63 13.37 -7.28
N ARG A 6 13.35 12.72 -8.19
CA ARG A 6 13.36 11.26 -8.30
C ARG A 6 14.00 10.72 -7.03
N ILE A 7 13.25 9.95 -6.25
CA ILE A 7 13.80 9.33 -5.05
C ILE A 7 14.75 8.23 -5.47
N THR A 8 16.00 8.34 -5.04
CA THR A 8 16.97 7.27 -5.16
C THR A 8 16.66 6.22 -4.10
N PRO A 9 16.33 4.97 -4.50
CA PRO A 9 16.11 3.91 -3.54
C PRO A 9 17.40 3.59 -2.77
N TRP A 10 17.28 3.29 -1.48
CA TRP A 10 18.41 2.81 -0.67
C TRP A 10 18.83 1.41 -1.09
N LEU A 11 17.84 0.61 -1.50
CA LEU A 11 18.04 -0.75 -1.99
C LEU A 11 17.07 -1.02 -3.15
N THR A 12 17.55 -1.73 -4.15
CA THR A 12 16.72 -2.24 -5.25
C THR A 12 16.65 -3.75 -5.18
N LEU A 13 15.44 -4.29 -5.23
CA LEU A 13 15.19 -5.73 -5.26
C LEU A 13 14.75 -6.15 -6.66
N THR A 14 15.11 -7.36 -7.06
CA THR A 14 14.50 -8.00 -8.23
C THR A 14 12.99 -8.15 -8.02
N THR A 15 12.23 -8.34 -9.10
CA THR A 15 10.79 -8.62 -8.99
C THR A 15 10.50 -9.85 -8.15
N ALA A 16 11.31 -10.92 -8.29
CA ALA A 16 11.15 -12.14 -7.51
C ALA A 16 11.37 -11.89 -6.01
N GLN A 17 12.45 -11.21 -5.63
CA GLN A 17 12.74 -10.90 -4.23
C GLN A 17 11.67 -9.98 -3.62
N GLY A 18 11.29 -8.92 -4.32
CA GLY A 18 10.25 -8.00 -3.84
C GLY A 18 8.91 -8.71 -3.68
N ASN A 19 8.51 -9.54 -4.64
CA ASN A 19 7.30 -10.34 -4.52
C ASN A 19 7.36 -11.33 -3.36
N ALA A 20 8.50 -12.01 -3.14
CA ALA A 20 8.65 -12.93 -2.04
C ALA A 20 8.45 -12.23 -0.69
N VAL A 21 9.03 -11.04 -0.51
CA VAL A 21 8.83 -10.21 0.70
C VAL A 21 7.37 -9.78 0.84
N GLN A 22 6.77 -9.27 -0.24
CA GLN A 22 5.40 -8.74 -0.18
C GLN A 22 4.37 -9.87 0.06
N ILE A 23 4.46 -10.98 -0.66
CA ILE A 23 3.60 -12.15 -0.49
C ILE A 23 3.80 -12.75 0.91
N GLY A 24 5.06 -12.93 1.33
CA GLY A 24 5.37 -13.43 2.66
C GLY A 24 4.78 -12.57 3.77
N GLY A 25 4.87 -11.24 3.64
CA GLY A 25 4.25 -10.31 4.58
C GLY A 25 2.72 -10.37 4.57
N LEU A 26 2.09 -10.44 3.40
CA LEU A 26 0.62 -10.55 3.30
C LEU A 26 0.11 -11.88 3.89
N LEU A 27 0.80 -12.99 3.62
CA LEU A 27 0.49 -14.29 4.22
C LEU A 27 0.69 -14.26 5.74
N GLY A 28 1.80 -13.69 6.21
CA GLY A 28 2.06 -13.48 7.63
C GLY A 28 0.99 -12.62 8.29
N ALA A 29 0.52 -11.56 7.63
CA ALA A 29 -0.55 -10.72 8.12
C ALA A 29 -1.87 -11.49 8.24
N ALA A 30 -2.22 -12.31 7.24
CA ALA A 30 -3.41 -13.15 7.28
C ALA A 30 -3.34 -14.17 8.44
N ILE A 31 -2.19 -14.82 8.62
CA ILE A 31 -1.94 -15.77 9.72
C ILE A 31 -2.09 -15.06 11.08
N LEU A 32 -1.47 -13.90 11.25
CA LEU A 32 -1.56 -13.12 12.49
C LEU A 32 -2.99 -12.68 12.79
N ALA A 33 -3.75 -12.24 11.78
CA ALA A 33 -5.17 -11.90 11.96
C ALA A 33 -5.97 -13.12 12.40
N TRP A 34 -5.74 -14.27 11.75
CA TRP A 34 -6.41 -15.52 12.09
C TRP A 34 -6.14 -15.93 13.55
N TYR A 35 -4.87 -15.91 13.99
CA TYR A 35 -4.50 -16.17 15.38
C TYR A 35 -5.09 -15.14 16.35
N ALA A 36 -5.12 -13.86 15.98
CA ALA A 36 -5.76 -12.83 16.80
C ALA A 36 -7.22 -13.19 17.12
N GLY A 37 -7.96 -13.65 16.11
CA GLY A 37 -9.35 -14.10 16.27
C GLY A 37 -9.53 -15.43 17.01
N ARG A 38 -8.45 -16.16 17.31
CA ARG A 38 -8.46 -17.37 18.16
C ARG A 38 -8.09 -17.06 19.61
N GLU A 39 -7.15 -16.15 19.82
CA GLU A 39 -6.69 -15.71 21.15
C GLU A 39 -7.72 -14.85 21.91
N GLY A 40 -8.79 -14.42 21.23
CA GLY A 40 -9.90 -13.68 21.82
C GLY A 40 -9.41 -12.45 22.59
N PRO A 41 -9.56 -12.41 23.94
CA PRO A 41 -9.15 -11.28 24.78
C PRO A 41 -7.69 -10.82 24.62
N ARG A 42 -6.78 -11.70 24.17
CA ARG A 42 -5.35 -11.38 24.00
C ARG A 42 -4.97 -11.05 22.55
N GLY A 43 -5.91 -11.13 21.62
CA GLY A 43 -5.67 -10.99 20.18
C GLY A 43 -5.29 -9.58 19.71
N THR A 44 -5.46 -8.53 20.52
CA THR A 44 -5.26 -7.14 20.07
C THR A 44 -3.85 -6.89 19.54
N ARG A 45 -2.81 -7.43 20.19
CA ARG A 45 -1.41 -7.25 19.74
C ARG A 45 -1.18 -7.91 18.37
N LEU A 46 -1.73 -9.09 18.16
CA LEU A 46 -1.63 -9.84 16.91
C LEU A 46 -2.40 -9.14 15.78
N MET A 47 -3.56 -8.56 16.06
CA MET A 47 -4.32 -7.75 15.10
C MET A 47 -3.51 -6.50 14.68
N VAL A 48 -2.89 -5.80 15.63
CA VAL A 48 -2.05 -4.63 15.32
C VAL A 48 -0.83 -5.04 14.49
N ALA A 49 -0.13 -6.11 14.88
CA ALA A 49 1.00 -6.64 14.14
C ALA A 49 0.61 -7.08 12.72
N SER A 50 -0.54 -7.75 12.58
CA SER A 50 -1.13 -8.11 11.28
C SER A 50 -1.34 -6.89 10.39
N ARG A 51 -1.99 -5.84 10.91
CA ARG A 51 -2.25 -4.62 10.14
C ARG A 51 -0.96 -3.93 9.74
N LEU A 52 0.02 -3.81 10.64
CA LEU A 52 1.32 -3.19 10.35
C LEU A 52 2.05 -3.97 9.26
N LEU A 53 2.07 -5.30 9.34
CA LEU A 53 2.73 -6.13 8.33
C LEU A 53 2.05 -6.00 6.96
N ALA A 54 0.72 -6.00 6.92
CA ALA A 54 -0.04 -5.74 5.69
C ALA A 54 0.26 -4.34 5.13
N TYR A 55 0.35 -3.32 5.97
CA TYR A 55 0.62 -1.94 5.56
C TYR A 55 1.91 -1.80 4.72
N PHE A 56 2.97 -2.51 5.12
CA PHE A 56 4.25 -2.47 4.40
C PHE A 56 4.28 -3.35 3.13
N THR A 57 3.27 -4.20 2.91
CA THR A 57 3.30 -5.24 1.87
C THR A 57 2.11 -5.24 0.90
N GLU A 58 1.05 -4.50 1.18
CA GLU A 58 -0.16 -4.49 0.36
C GLU A 58 -0.05 -3.55 -0.85
N HIS A 59 0.49 -2.35 -0.64
CA HIS A 59 0.37 -1.25 -1.60
C HIS A 59 1.16 -1.49 -2.89
N ALA A 60 2.48 -1.70 -2.76
CA ALA A 60 3.34 -1.93 -3.91
C ALA A 60 3.07 -3.29 -4.59
N PHE A 61 2.70 -4.30 -3.81
CA PHE A 61 2.25 -5.57 -4.36
C PHE A 61 0.99 -5.43 -5.21
N SER A 62 0.02 -4.64 -4.78
CA SER A 62 -1.23 -4.44 -5.53
C SER A 62 -0.99 -3.79 -6.88
N HIS A 63 -0.12 -2.78 -6.94
CA HIS A 63 0.34 -2.20 -8.21
C HIS A 63 0.96 -3.25 -9.13
N TRP A 64 1.86 -4.07 -8.59
CA TRP A 64 2.51 -5.12 -9.35
C TRP A 64 1.51 -6.17 -9.84
N LEU A 65 0.68 -6.72 -8.95
CA LEU A 65 -0.27 -7.78 -9.25
C LEU A 65 -1.25 -7.36 -10.34
N VAL A 66 -1.93 -6.22 -10.14
CA VAL A 66 -2.91 -5.71 -11.11
C VAL A 66 -2.21 -5.28 -12.39
N GLY A 67 -1.07 -4.58 -12.31
CA GLY A 67 -0.31 -4.22 -13.50
C GLY A 67 0.10 -5.42 -14.35
N ARG A 68 0.62 -6.49 -13.71
CA ARG A 68 0.98 -7.73 -14.39
C ARG A 68 -0.22 -8.41 -15.03
N ALA A 69 -1.37 -8.43 -14.35
CA ALA A 69 -2.62 -8.98 -14.90
C ALA A 69 -3.08 -8.25 -16.17
N PHE A 70 -2.77 -6.96 -16.30
CA PHE A 70 -3.01 -6.16 -17.51
C PHE A 70 -1.81 -6.07 -18.46
N GLY A 71 -0.81 -6.95 -18.31
CA GLY A 71 0.35 -7.01 -19.23
C GLY A 71 1.42 -5.95 -19.01
N ILE A 72 1.30 -5.08 -18.00
CA ILE A 72 2.33 -4.08 -17.67
C ILE A 72 3.54 -4.78 -17.04
N ARG A 73 4.75 -4.43 -17.49
CA ARG A 73 6.01 -4.99 -17.00
C ARG A 73 6.61 -4.16 -15.88
N PHE A 74 7.32 -4.84 -14.99
CA PHE A 74 8.00 -4.25 -13.84
C PHE A 74 9.47 -4.66 -13.88
N THR A 75 10.35 -3.75 -13.47
CA THR A 75 11.80 -3.95 -13.44
C THR A 75 12.31 -4.35 -12.06
N GLY A 76 11.48 -4.28 -11.02
CA GLY A 76 11.82 -4.68 -9.66
C GLY A 76 11.07 -3.86 -8.61
N TYR A 77 11.64 -3.77 -7.42
CA TYR A 77 11.16 -2.93 -6.33
C TYR A 77 12.28 -2.00 -5.85
N GLY A 78 11.91 -0.79 -5.42
CA GLY A 78 12.80 0.12 -4.71
C GLY A 78 12.38 0.24 -3.24
N LEU A 79 13.34 0.21 -2.33
CA LEU A 79 13.15 0.47 -0.91
C LEU A 79 13.57 1.90 -0.60
N HIS A 80 12.66 2.71 -0.07
CA HIS A 80 12.93 4.09 0.31
C HIS A 80 11.87 4.64 1.26
N GLY A 81 12.18 5.78 1.90
CA GLY A 81 11.17 6.59 2.58
C GLY A 81 10.15 7.21 1.63
N THR A 82 9.12 7.84 2.18
CA THR A 82 8.12 8.54 1.39
C THR A 82 8.76 9.57 0.46
N SER A 83 8.19 9.68 -0.74
CA SER A 83 8.60 10.69 -1.73
C SER A 83 8.04 12.08 -1.47
N HIS A 84 7.15 12.21 -0.49
CA HIS A 84 6.42 13.45 -0.23
C HIS A 84 6.34 13.68 1.29
N PRO A 85 7.47 13.86 1.98
CA PRO A 85 7.45 14.04 3.43
C PRO A 85 6.72 15.33 3.83
N GLY A 86 6.68 16.34 2.95
CA GLY A 86 5.90 17.56 3.17
C GLY A 86 4.39 17.33 3.29
N SER A 87 3.87 16.20 2.80
CA SER A 87 2.45 15.83 2.95
C SER A 87 2.10 15.34 4.36
N TYR A 88 3.10 15.13 5.23
CA TYR A 88 2.89 14.70 6.61
C TYR A 88 3.02 15.89 7.58
N PRO A 89 2.35 15.85 8.75
CA PRO A 89 2.56 16.81 9.83
C PRO A 89 4.04 16.90 10.24
N PRO A 90 4.54 18.05 10.72
CA PRO A 90 5.97 18.28 10.98
C PRO A 90 6.70 17.16 11.75
N GLY A 91 6.09 16.59 12.80
CA GLY A 91 6.67 15.49 13.57
C GLY A 91 6.67 14.13 12.88
N ALA A 92 5.76 13.91 11.93
CA ALA A 92 5.67 12.65 11.18
C ALA A 92 6.59 12.63 9.96
N ARG A 93 6.99 13.80 9.43
CA ARG A 93 7.82 13.90 8.20
C ARG A 93 9.10 13.10 8.30
N TRP A 94 9.83 13.24 9.40
CA TRP A 94 11.08 12.53 9.62
C TRP A 94 10.87 11.02 9.61
N VAL A 95 9.86 10.53 10.35
CA VAL A 95 9.53 9.10 10.41
C VAL A 95 9.22 8.56 9.01
N PHE A 96 8.28 9.16 8.29
CA PHE A 96 7.91 8.68 6.95
C PHE A 96 9.02 8.82 5.92
N SER A 97 9.98 9.74 6.12
CA SER A 97 11.16 9.86 5.26
C SER A 97 12.19 8.75 5.48
N HIS A 98 12.13 8.06 6.63
CA HIS A 98 13.07 7.00 7.01
C HIS A 98 12.41 5.62 7.12
N LEU A 99 11.08 5.53 6.98
CA LEU A 99 10.38 4.25 6.94
C LEU A 99 10.73 3.48 5.66
N PRO A 100 11.10 2.19 5.75
CA PRO A 100 11.49 1.38 4.61
C PRO A 100 10.27 0.93 3.80
N LEU A 101 9.76 1.80 2.94
CA LEU A 101 8.62 1.50 2.07
C LEU A 101 9.10 0.93 0.74
N LEU A 102 8.50 -0.19 0.34
CA LEU A 102 8.71 -0.77 -0.98
C LEU A 102 7.81 -0.08 -2.00
N SER A 103 8.37 0.22 -3.18
CA SER A 103 7.63 0.74 -4.33
C SER A 103 7.93 -0.11 -5.56
N ALA A 104 6.89 -0.57 -6.25
CA ALA A 104 7.02 -1.34 -7.48
C ALA A 104 7.55 -0.44 -8.61
N ARG A 105 8.64 -0.87 -9.27
CA ARG A 105 9.27 -0.13 -10.35
C ARG A 105 8.73 -0.62 -11.68
N VAL A 106 7.99 0.23 -12.36
CA VAL A 106 7.38 -0.07 -13.67
C VAL A 106 8.40 0.15 -14.79
N ASP A 107 8.34 -0.67 -15.83
CA ASP A 107 9.03 -0.39 -17.10
C ASP A 107 8.30 0.76 -17.85
N PRO A 108 8.96 1.90 -18.09
CA PRO A 108 8.34 3.04 -18.75
C PRO A 108 7.81 2.75 -20.16
N ALA A 109 8.49 1.89 -20.94
CA ALA A 109 8.08 1.56 -22.30
C ALA A 109 6.80 0.72 -22.29
N SER A 110 6.77 -0.32 -21.44
CA SER A 110 5.58 -1.15 -21.23
C SER A 110 4.41 -0.33 -20.71
N LEU A 111 4.64 0.57 -19.76
CA LEU A 111 3.59 1.47 -19.24
C LEU A 111 3.09 2.44 -20.31
N GLY A 112 3.97 2.92 -21.19
CA GLY A 112 3.62 3.82 -22.30
C GLY A 112 2.72 3.15 -23.33
N ALA A 113 2.95 1.86 -23.60
CA ALA A 113 2.17 1.06 -24.55
C ALA A 113 0.84 0.54 -23.98
N ALA A 114 0.66 0.54 -22.66
CA ALA A 114 -0.55 0.04 -22.01
C ALA A 114 -1.77 0.95 -22.26
N SER A 115 -2.95 0.33 -22.38
CA SER A 115 -4.20 1.06 -22.58
C SER A 115 -4.50 2.04 -21.43
N PRO A 116 -5.27 3.12 -21.67
CA PRO A 116 -5.79 4.01 -20.63
C PRO A 116 -6.37 3.26 -19.42
N ALA A 117 -7.24 2.27 -19.68
CA ALA A 117 -7.88 1.47 -18.64
C ALA A 117 -6.89 0.61 -17.84
N ALA A 118 -5.92 -0.05 -18.51
CA ALA A 118 -4.89 -0.85 -17.85
C ALA A 118 -4.02 0.00 -16.91
N ARG A 119 -3.62 1.20 -17.36
CA ARG A 119 -2.88 2.15 -16.53
C ARG A 119 -3.71 2.63 -15.34
N ALA A 120 -4.99 2.94 -15.57
CA ALA A 120 -5.88 3.39 -14.53
C ALA A 120 -6.09 2.32 -13.44
N ALA A 121 -6.32 1.07 -13.85
CA ALA A 121 -6.44 -0.06 -12.94
C ALA A 121 -5.16 -0.29 -12.14
N MET A 122 -4.01 -0.28 -12.82
CA MET A 122 -2.71 -0.45 -12.16
C MET A 122 -2.43 0.68 -11.16
N TYR A 123 -2.75 1.94 -11.48
CA TYR A 123 -2.60 3.04 -10.54
C TYR A 123 -3.58 2.94 -9.36
N SER A 124 -4.87 2.72 -9.59
CA SER A 124 -5.82 2.63 -8.47
C SER A 124 -5.57 1.44 -7.53
N ALA A 125 -4.93 0.38 -8.03
CA ALA A 125 -4.67 -0.84 -7.28
C ALA A 125 -3.91 -0.61 -5.96
N GLY A 126 -2.92 0.29 -5.93
CA GLY A 126 -2.17 0.57 -4.70
C GLY A 126 -3.08 1.10 -3.59
N THR A 127 -3.92 2.09 -3.91
CA THR A 127 -4.86 2.67 -2.95
C THR A 127 -5.94 1.68 -2.52
N VAL A 128 -6.55 0.97 -3.48
CA VAL A 128 -7.59 -0.04 -3.20
C VAL A 128 -7.01 -1.18 -2.34
N GLY A 129 -5.82 -1.64 -2.68
CA GLY A 129 -5.08 -2.66 -1.96
C GLY A 129 -4.69 -2.26 -0.54
N THR A 130 -4.61 -0.97 -0.24
CA THR A 130 -4.41 -0.47 1.14
C THR A 130 -5.72 -0.40 1.93
N VAL A 131 -6.82 -0.03 1.28
CA VAL A 131 -8.13 0.08 1.94
C VAL A 131 -8.68 -1.30 2.30
N ILE A 132 -8.54 -2.30 1.42
CA ILE A 132 -9.08 -3.65 1.65
C ILE A 132 -8.59 -4.26 2.99
N PRO A 133 -7.28 -4.37 3.29
CA PRO A 133 -6.81 -4.91 4.56
C PRO A 133 -7.11 -4.00 5.76
N SER A 134 -7.23 -2.69 5.54
CA SER A 134 -7.67 -1.74 6.59
C SER A 134 -9.08 -2.01 7.09
N VAL A 135 -9.96 -2.49 6.20
CA VAL A 135 -11.32 -2.94 6.53
C VAL A 135 -11.28 -4.39 7.04
N ALA A 136 -10.70 -5.29 6.24
CA ALA A 136 -10.85 -6.73 6.40
C ALA A 136 -10.22 -7.26 7.69
N ILE A 137 -9.00 -6.85 8.05
CA ILE A 137 -8.27 -7.37 9.22
C ILE A 137 -9.01 -7.02 10.52
N PRO A 138 -9.27 -5.74 10.83
CA PRO A 138 -9.97 -5.41 12.07
C PRO A 138 -11.47 -5.75 12.03
N GLY A 139 -12.08 -5.81 10.84
CA GLY A 139 -13.45 -6.30 10.67
C GLY A 139 -13.57 -7.76 11.07
N TYR A 140 -12.69 -8.61 10.54
CA TYR A 140 -12.57 -10.01 10.96
C TYR A 140 -12.32 -10.12 12.47
N CYS A 141 -11.32 -9.42 13.01
CA CYS A 141 -10.98 -9.50 14.44
C CYS A 141 -12.14 -9.03 15.34
N TRP A 142 -12.91 -8.03 14.90
CA TRP A 142 -14.12 -7.59 15.61
C TRP A 142 -15.18 -8.70 15.61
N MET A 143 -15.46 -9.31 14.45
CA MET A 143 -16.39 -10.46 14.37
C MET A 143 -15.97 -11.63 15.27
N ARG A 144 -14.67 -11.75 15.57
CA ARG A 144 -14.09 -12.77 16.45
C ARG A 144 -13.99 -12.36 17.92
N GLY A 145 -14.51 -11.20 18.31
CA GLY A 145 -14.54 -10.75 19.70
C GLY A 145 -13.19 -10.25 20.23
N VAL A 146 -12.25 -9.89 19.36
CA VAL A 146 -10.94 -9.34 19.79
C VAL A 146 -11.15 -7.96 20.44
N PRO A 147 -10.63 -7.73 21.67
CA PRO A 147 -10.78 -6.44 22.33
C PRO A 147 -10.21 -5.29 21.49
N ARG A 148 -10.91 -4.16 21.54
CA ARG A 148 -10.57 -2.92 20.81
C ARG A 148 -10.58 -3.04 19.29
N ALA A 149 -10.93 -4.19 18.71
CA ALA A 149 -10.98 -4.36 17.26
C ALA A 149 -12.01 -3.43 16.60
N ARG A 150 -13.17 -3.19 17.22
CA ARG A 150 -14.14 -2.19 16.76
C ARG A 150 -13.56 -0.78 16.70
N GLY A 151 -12.89 -0.34 17.76
CA GLY A 151 -12.25 0.98 17.80
C GLY A 151 -11.13 1.10 16.77
N PHE A 152 -10.32 0.04 16.62
CA PHE A 152 -9.26 -0.01 15.62
C PHE A 152 -9.83 -0.02 14.20
N PHE A 153 -10.93 -0.74 13.94
CA PHE A 153 -11.65 -0.71 12.67
C PHE A 153 -12.08 0.71 12.32
N ILE A 154 -12.75 1.41 13.25
CA ILE A 154 -13.18 2.79 13.03
C ILE A 154 -11.98 3.69 12.76
N GLY A 155 -10.95 3.63 13.61
CA GLY A 155 -9.74 4.44 13.46
C GLY A 155 -9.00 4.21 12.14
N ALA A 156 -8.81 2.95 11.75
CA ALA A 156 -8.13 2.59 10.50
C ALA A 156 -8.90 3.06 9.25
N ASN A 157 -10.24 3.01 9.30
CA ASN A 157 -11.07 3.48 8.20
C ASN A 157 -11.18 5.01 8.15
N LEU A 158 -11.24 5.69 9.30
CA LEU A 158 -11.11 7.15 9.35
C LEU A 158 -9.76 7.61 8.81
N TRP A 159 -8.68 6.87 9.06
CA TRP A 159 -7.35 7.12 8.46
C TRP A 159 -7.32 6.92 6.93
N SER A 160 -8.23 6.11 6.38
CA SER A 160 -8.33 5.94 4.94
C SER A 160 -8.87 7.20 4.23
N VAL A 161 -9.60 8.08 4.93
CA VAL A 161 -10.11 9.34 4.35
C VAL A 161 -8.97 10.29 3.92
N PRO A 162 -8.03 10.70 4.79
CA PRO A 162 -6.92 11.56 4.37
C PRO A 162 -6.00 10.87 3.35
N LEU A 163 -5.85 9.53 3.41
CA LEU A 163 -5.16 8.77 2.38
C LEU A 163 -5.82 8.95 1.01
N LEU A 164 -7.13 8.68 0.91
CA LEU A 164 -7.89 8.80 -0.33
C LEU A 164 -7.87 10.23 -0.88
N LEU A 165 -8.01 11.23 -0.01
CA LEU A 165 -7.90 12.65 -0.40
C LEU A 165 -6.51 12.98 -0.94
N SER A 166 -5.45 12.56 -0.24
CA SER A 166 -4.06 12.77 -0.68
C SER A 166 -3.81 12.13 -2.06
N GLU A 167 -4.23 10.87 -2.24
CA GLU A 167 -4.04 10.13 -3.50
C GLU A 167 -4.89 10.69 -4.65
N SER A 168 -6.02 11.34 -4.35
CA SER A 168 -6.90 11.96 -5.34
C SER A 168 -6.48 13.37 -5.73
N LEU A 169 -5.90 14.14 -4.80
CA LEU A 169 -5.60 15.57 -5.01
C LEU A 169 -4.14 15.80 -5.42
N ARG A 170 -3.20 15.00 -4.91
CA ARG A 170 -1.77 15.20 -5.17
C ARG A 170 -1.43 14.92 -6.64
N PRO A 171 -0.58 15.74 -7.30
CA PRO A 171 -0.18 15.49 -8.69
C PRO A 171 0.44 14.11 -8.93
N GLY A 172 1.16 13.59 -7.94
CA GLY A 172 1.77 12.25 -7.94
C GLY A 172 0.94 11.17 -7.24
N GLY A 173 -0.29 11.47 -6.81
CA GLY A 173 -1.19 10.50 -6.19
C GLY A 173 -1.74 9.51 -7.23
N ASP A 174 -1.91 8.27 -6.83
CA ASP A 174 -2.24 7.16 -7.71
C ASP A 174 -3.66 7.26 -8.25
N LEU A 175 -4.64 7.66 -7.43
CA LEU A 175 -6.00 7.93 -7.92
C LEU A 175 -6.01 9.10 -8.92
N ARG A 176 -5.23 10.16 -8.66
CA ARG A 176 -5.06 11.27 -9.61
C ARG A 176 -4.40 10.82 -10.92
N ARG A 177 -3.43 9.91 -10.86
CA ARG A 177 -2.78 9.30 -12.04
C ARG A 177 -3.75 8.42 -12.80
N ALA A 178 -4.57 7.62 -12.11
CA ALA A 178 -5.61 6.79 -12.71
C ALA A 178 -6.61 7.65 -13.49
N TRP A 179 -7.13 8.71 -12.86
CA TRP A 179 -8.03 9.65 -13.51
C TRP A 179 -7.42 10.31 -14.76
N ARG A 180 -6.16 10.75 -14.67
CA ARG A 180 -5.46 11.33 -15.83
C ARG A 180 -5.22 10.32 -16.94
N ALA A 181 -5.02 9.05 -16.62
CA ALA A 181 -4.84 8.00 -17.62
C ALA A 181 -6.11 7.78 -18.44
N LEU A 182 -7.30 7.88 -17.81
CA LEU A 182 -8.61 7.72 -18.48
C LEU A 182 -9.04 8.95 -19.30
N ARG A 183 -8.50 10.13 -19.01
CA ARG A 183 -8.80 11.36 -19.75
C ARG A 183 -8.01 11.53 -21.06
N LYS A 184 -7.08 10.62 -21.33
CA LYS A 184 -6.27 10.58 -22.54
C LYS A 184 -6.74 9.47 -23.44
#